data_AF-A0A924EMZ2-F1
#
_entry.id   AF-A0A924EMZ2-F1
#
_cell.length_a   1.000
_cell.length_b   1.000
_cell.length_c   1.000
_cell.angle_alpha   90.00
_cell.angle_beta   90.00
_cell.angle_gamma   90.00
#
_symmetry.space_group_name_H-M   'P 1'
#
loop_
_entity.id
_entity.type
_entity.pdbx_description
1 polymer ?
#
loop_
_entity_poly.entity_id
_entity_poly.type
_entity_poly.pdbx_seq_one_letter_code
_entity_poly.pdbx_strand_id
1 'polypeptide(L)'
;MTAFLENHIFGVQIFLFLFILLSFWFLENFFLEQKSRDKILHSFVNARFLILVVPVQIGLSIVLLSVSGHGEATSWGLLYHLPIKENSFAFYVIALVLLDFSNFIYHYFMHKIPGLWRFHQIHHSDMDVDISTTFREHPGETFIRVSFFIMCVFLLGISPWIIIVFQLFESTSNLISHSKLKLSDHVDRFVSLVLVTPNSHSIHHHYRLPYTDTNYGDILSIWDHIFHTASRLCQKQIVHGINTHMNPTYNANFIMLIKRPFRKKNKGSSATKTALNSTIILLMLLSVQSLKAQKSLGKMSKDSIVIETVHLSGKSKKRLKKEINPAYKILLKVWENKDENKAIANPFYEFDEFSSTEIGLNGMSKNFTKDVFKKKFDSVTAENILTGASDNFDIPVELLQTFKHHYVSPKLDIEKTQLLGKKDIGVPQDLKLFERLEVAFKNINPYEENIILLNKNFVSPISKEGFGTYDYVLRDSIQTDNEKV
;
A
#
# COMPACT_ATOMS: atom_id res chain seq x y z
N MET A 1 15.95 -45.27 18.68
CA MET A 1 15.30 -44.14 18.00
C MET A 1 14.50 -43.27 18.97
N THR A 2 13.66 -43.86 19.83
CA THR A 2 12.89 -43.15 20.89
C THR A 2 13.78 -42.39 21.88
N ALA A 3 14.78 -43.04 22.49
CA ALA A 3 15.70 -42.39 23.42
C ALA A 3 16.54 -41.24 22.80
N PHE A 4 16.78 -41.27 21.48
CA PHE A 4 17.47 -40.17 20.79
C PHE A 4 16.54 -38.97 20.61
N LEU A 5 15.29 -39.22 20.19
CA LEU A 5 14.28 -38.17 20.03
C LEU A 5 13.94 -37.52 21.36
N GLU A 6 13.84 -38.27 22.46
CA GLU A 6 13.58 -37.74 23.79
C GLU A 6 14.70 -36.79 24.26
N ASN A 7 15.97 -37.16 24.03
CA ASN A 7 17.12 -36.35 24.47
C ASN A 7 17.45 -35.18 23.54
N HIS A 8 16.93 -35.18 22.31
CA HIS A 8 17.27 -34.17 21.29
C HIS A 8 16.05 -33.51 20.64
N ILE A 9 14.87 -33.58 21.26
CA ILE A 9 13.62 -33.16 20.62
C ILE A 9 13.67 -31.71 20.11
N PHE A 10 14.20 -30.80 20.90
CA PHE A 10 14.33 -29.39 20.50
C PHE A 10 15.29 -29.21 19.33
N GLY A 11 16.42 -29.94 19.33
CA GLY A 11 17.38 -29.92 18.23
C GLY A 11 16.78 -30.46 16.93
N VAL A 12 16.02 -31.55 17.02
CA VAL A 12 15.29 -32.15 15.89
C VAL A 12 14.21 -31.20 15.38
N GLN A 13 13.43 -30.57 16.26
CA GLN A 13 12.41 -29.59 15.89
C GLN A 13 13.02 -28.38 15.16
N ILE A 14 14.10 -27.81 15.69
CA ILE A 14 14.82 -26.69 15.06
C ILE A 14 15.37 -27.12 13.70
N PHE A 15 16.00 -28.29 13.62
CA PHE A 15 16.52 -28.81 12.36
C PHE A 15 15.41 -28.99 11.32
N LEU A 16 14.29 -29.61 11.69
CA LEU A 16 13.15 -29.81 10.79
C LEU A 16 12.57 -28.47 10.32
N PHE A 17 12.38 -27.51 11.22
CA PHE A 17 11.89 -26.19 10.87
C PHE A 17 12.83 -25.47 9.90
N LEU A 18 14.14 -25.45 10.18
CA LEU A 18 15.14 -24.85 9.30
C LEU A 18 15.21 -25.56 7.95
N PHE A 19 15.12 -26.90 7.95
CA PHE A 19 15.08 -27.69 6.73
C PHE A 19 13.87 -27.31 5.88
N ILE A 20 12.66 -27.30 6.44
CA ILE A 20 11.43 -26.92 5.75
C ILE A 20 11.54 -25.48 5.20
N LEU A 21 11.95 -24.53 6.05
CA LEU A 21 12.14 -23.13 5.66
C LEU A 21 13.09 -23.00 4.47
N LEU A 22 14.28 -23.60 4.55
CA LEU A 22 15.29 -23.53 3.50
C LEU A 22 14.80 -24.22 2.23
N SER A 23 14.18 -25.41 2.34
CA SER A 23 13.61 -26.12 1.21
C SER A 23 12.60 -25.26 0.46
N PHE A 24 11.61 -24.68 1.14
CA PHE A 24 10.63 -23.81 0.50
C PHE A 24 11.27 -22.54 -0.07
N TRP A 25 12.25 -21.94 0.62
CA TRP A 25 12.97 -20.77 0.11
C TRP A 25 13.71 -21.08 -1.20
N PHE A 26 14.34 -22.26 -1.30
CA PHE A 26 14.99 -22.73 -2.53
C PHE A 26 13.97 -23.07 -3.62
N LEU A 27 12.86 -23.74 -3.30
CA LEU A 27 11.81 -24.10 -4.26
C LEU A 27 11.23 -22.86 -4.94
N GLU A 28 10.92 -21.81 -4.19
CA GLU A 28 10.45 -20.55 -4.76
C GLU A 28 11.48 -19.90 -5.71
N ASN A 29 12.77 -19.94 -5.38
CA ASN A 29 13.82 -19.41 -6.26
C ASN A 29 13.92 -20.22 -7.55
N PHE A 30 13.82 -21.55 -7.44
CA PHE A 30 13.95 -22.47 -8.55
C PHE A 30 12.76 -22.34 -9.53
N PHE A 31 11.52 -22.35 -9.02
CA PHE A 31 10.33 -22.38 -9.86
C PHE A 31 9.89 -21.02 -10.42
N LEU A 32 10.27 -19.91 -9.78
CA LEU A 32 9.79 -18.56 -10.16
C LEU A 32 10.83 -17.73 -10.91
N GLU A 33 12.00 -18.30 -11.22
CA GLU A 33 13.12 -17.66 -11.93
C GLU A 33 13.44 -16.23 -11.44
N GLN A 34 13.26 -15.98 -10.15
CA GLN A 34 13.47 -14.66 -9.57
C GLN A 34 14.96 -14.33 -9.49
N LYS A 35 15.28 -13.04 -9.62
CA LYS A 35 16.64 -12.56 -9.35
C LYS A 35 16.97 -12.84 -7.89
N SER A 36 17.87 -13.81 -7.64
CA SER A 36 18.22 -14.26 -6.30
C SER A 36 18.61 -13.10 -5.36
N ARG A 37 19.23 -12.05 -5.91
CA ARG A 37 19.62 -10.85 -5.17
C ARG A 37 18.42 -10.13 -4.52
N ASP A 38 17.35 -9.92 -5.27
CA ASP A 38 16.20 -9.13 -4.80
C ASP A 38 15.46 -9.91 -3.69
N LYS A 39 15.33 -11.23 -3.86
CA LYS A 39 14.78 -12.11 -2.83
C LYS A 39 15.64 -12.15 -1.57
N ILE A 40 16.97 -12.25 -1.70
CA ILE A 40 17.88 -12.21 -0.54
C ILE A 40 17.73 -10.90 0.22
N LEU A 41 17.67 -9.77 -0.49
CA LEU A 41 17.46 -8.46 0.14
C LEU A 41 16.11 -8.39 0.85
N HIS A 42 15.05 -8.88 0.23
CA HIS A 42 13.71 -8.94 0.82
C HIS A 42 13.70 -9.81 2.09
N SER A 43 14.21 -11.03 1.99
CA SER A 43 14.36 -11.96 3.10
C SER A 43 15.18 -11.36 4.25
N PHE A 44 16.24 -10.61 3.93
CA PHE A 44 17.06 -9.95 4.95
C PHE A 44 16.32 -8.79 5.65
N VAL A 45 15.47 -8.04 4.95
CA VAL A 45 14.64 -7.01 5.59
C VAL A 45 13.66 -7.65 6.57
N ASN A 46 13.00 -8.74 6.18
CA ASN A 46 12.04 -9.43 7.02
C ASN A 46 12.71 -10.19 8.18
N ALA A 47 13.87 -10.81 7.96
CA ALA A 47 14.60 -11.53 9.01
C ALA A 47 15.09 -10.63 10.17
N ARG A 48 15.25 -9.31 9.96
CA ARG A 48 15.65 -8.38 11.05
C ARG A 48 14.63 -8.30 12.17
N PHE A 49 13.36 -8.58 11.91
CA PHE A 49 12.33 -8.64 12.95
C PHE A 49 12.62 -9.74 13.97
N LEU A 50 13.27 -10.84 13.57
CA LEU A 50 13.68 -11.92 14.47
C LEU A 50 14.60 -11.44 15.61
N ILE A 51 15.40 -10.39 15.39
CA ILE A 51 16.28 -9.82 16.43
C ILE A 51 15.46 -9.35 17.65
N LEU A 52 14.26 -8.83 17.42
CA LEU A 52 13.37 -8.34 18.48
C LEU A 52 12.32 -9.38 18.89
N VAL A 53 11.86 -10.20 17.95
CA VAL A 53 10.81 -11.20 18.16
C VAL A 53 11.33 -12.39 18.97
N VAL A 54 12.51 -12.95 18.63
CA VAL A 54 13.04 -14.17 19.25
C VAL A 54 13.23 -14.04 20.76
N PRO A 55 13.79 -12.95 21.32
CA PRO A 55 13.90 -12.80 22.77
C PRO A 55 12.53 -12.80 23.48
N VAL A 56 11.53 -12.13 22.90
CA VAL A 56 10.16 -12.10 23.45
C VAL A 56 9.54 -13.50 23.39
N GLN A 57 9.69 -14.18 22.25
CA GLN A 57 9.21 -15.55 22.05
C GLN A 57 9.83 -16.50 23.07
N ILE A 58 11.16 -16.49 23.26
CA ILE A 58 11.85 -17.38 24.22
C ILE A 58 11.34 -17.13 25.63
N GLY A 59 11.24 -15.86 26.05
CA GLY A 59 10.77 -15.50 27.39
C GLY A 59 9.36 -16.02 27.66
N LEU A 60 8.44 -15.83 26.70
CA LEU A 60 7.06 -16.30 26.84
C LEU A 60 6.92 -17.81 26.66
N SER A 61 7.75 -18.46 25.84
CA SER A 61 7.77 -19.92 25.69
C SER A 61 8.12 -20.64 27.00
N ILE A 62 8.97 -20.07 27.85
CA ILE A 62 9.26 -20.63 29.18
C ILE A 62 8.01 -20.61 30.06
N VAL A 63 7.25 -19.50 30.03
CA VAL A 63 5.97 -19.38 30.74
C VAL A 63 4.95 -20.37 30.20
N LEU A 64 4.84 -20.47 28.87
CA LEU A 64 3.96 -21.41 28.18
C LEU A 64 4.21 -22.86 28.60
N LEU A 65 5.47 -23.32 28.57
CA LEU A 65 5.82 -24.67 28.96
C LEU A 65 5.58 -24.93 30.45
N SER A 66 5.79 -23.93 31.29
CA SER A 66 5.53 -24.02 32.73
C SER A 66 4.03 -24.14 33.03
N VAL A 67 3.20 -23.32 32.37
CA VAL A 67 1.72 -23.36 32.46
C VAL A 67 1.18 -24.68 31.93
N SER A 68 1.67 -25.11 30.77
CA SER A 68 1.29 -26.38 30.14
C SER A 68 1.68 -27.60 30.99
N GLY A 69 2.91 -27.63 31.51
CA GLY A 69 3.38 -28.71 32.38
C GLY A 69 2.65 -28.77 33.73
N HIS A 70 2.29 -27.61 34.30
CA HIS A 70 1.44 -27.57 35.50
C HIS A 70 0.03 -28.08 35.19
N GLY A 71 -0.54 -27.69 34.05
CA GLY A 71 -1.84 -28.14 33.58
C GLY A 71 -1.89 -29.67 33.45
N GLU A 72 -0.87 -30.25 32.81
CA GLU A 72 -0.73 -31.70 32.67
C GLU A 72 -0.56 -32.41 34.01
N ALA A 73 0.33 -31.91 34.88
CA ALA A 73 0.59 -32.54 36.19
C ALA A 73 -0.61 -32.51 37.15
N THR A 74 -1.53 -31.56 36.97
CA THR A 74 -2.73 -31.39 37.80
C THR A 74 -4.01 -31.86 37.11
N SER A 75 -3.92 -32.37 35.88
CA SER A 75 -5.07 -32.67 35.01
C SER A 75 -6.05 -31.48 34.91
N TRP A 76 -5.50 -30.26 34.87
CA TRP A 76 -6.27 -29.03 34.77
C TRP A 76 -6.60 -28.69 33.32
N GLY A 77 -7.85 -28.29 33.07
CA GLY A 77 -8.29 -27.72 31.80
C GLY A 77 -9.48 -28.46 31.20
N LEU A 78 -10.16 -27.79 30.27
CA LEU A 78 -11.42 -28.30 29.69
C LEU A 78 -11.29 -29.68 29.04
N LEU A 79 -10.12 -30.01 28.46
CA LEU A 79 -9.92 -31.30 27.79
C LEU A 79 -9.96 -32.48 28.77
N TYR A 80 -9.44 -32.32 30.00
CA TYR A 80 -9.46 -33.37 31.03
C TYR A 80 -10.86 -33.66 31.57
N HIS A 81 -11.81 -32.75 31.36
CA HIS A 81 -13.22 -32.94 31.75
C HIS A 81 -14.06 -33.61 30.66
N LEU A 82 -13.52 -33.80 29.45
CA LEU A 82 -14.23 -34.50 28.39
C LEU A 82 -14.25 -36.01 28.69
N PRO A 83 -15.33 -36.73 28.33
CA PRO A 83 -15.44 -38.18 28.51
C PRO A 83 -14.61 -38.93 27.43
N ILE A 84 -13.35 -38.54 27.25
CA ILE A 84 -12.43 -39.04 26.23
C ILE A 84 -11.14 -39.45 26.94
N LYS A 85 -10.59 -40.61 26.57
CA LYS A 85 -9.31 -41.05 27.15
C LYS A 85 -8.18 -40.12 26.69
N GLU A 86 -7.37 -39.65 27.63
CA GLU A 86 -6.26 -38.71 27.38
C GLU A 86 -5.27 -39.22 26.32
N ASN A 87 -4.98 -40.52 26.31
CA ASN A 87 -4.08 -41.14 25.34
C ASN A 87 -4.76 -41.54 24.02
N SER A 88 -6.03 -41.17 23.80
CA SER A 88 -6.74 -41.51 22.57
C SER A 88 -6.39 -40.56 21.43
N PHE A 89 -6.37 -41.09 20.20
CA PHE A 89 -6.19 -40.26 19.00
C PHE A 89 -7.20 -39.10 18.93
N ALA A 90 -8.45 -39.32 19.36
CA ALA A 90 -9.49 -38.29 19.39
C ALA A 90 -9.12 -37.12 20.31
N PHE A 91 -8.50 -37.38 21.47
CA PHE A 91 -8.05 -36.33 22.39
C PHE A 91 -7.04 -35.40 21.70
N TYR A 92 -6.03 -35.97 21.05
CA TYR A 92 -5.02 -35.20 20.31
C TYR A 92 -5.62 -34.39 19.17
N VAL A 93 -6.51 -34.99 18.36
CA VAL A 93 -7.16 -34.28 17.24
C VAL A 93 -8.00 -33.12 17.75
N ILE A 94 -8.80 -33.31 18.79
CA ILE A 94 -9.63 -32.25 19.38
C ILE A 94 -8.73 -31.12 19.92
N ALA A 95 -7.64 -31.45 20.61
CA ALA A 95 -6.69 -30.48 21.11
C ALA A 95 -6.09 -29.63 19.97
N LEU A 96 -5.62 -30.27 18.89
CA LEU A 96 -5.05 -29.56 17.73
C LEU A 96 -6.09 -28.67 17.03
N VAL A 97 -7.32 -29.15 16.87
CA VAL A 97 -8.42 -28.37 16.26
C VAL A 97 -8.79 -27.16 17.12
N LEU A 98 -8.82 -27.30 18.45
CA LEU A 98 -9.11 -26.19 19.36
C LEU A 98 -7.97 -25.15 19.39
N LEU A 99 -6.72 -25.60 19.31
CA LEU A 99 -5.57 -24.69 19.18
C LEU A 99 -5.63 -23.92 17.85
N ASP A 100 -5.89 -24.58 16.73
CA ASP A 100 -6.05 -23.92 15.43
C ASP A 100 -7.22 -22.91 15.44
N PHE A 101 -8.35 -23.29 16.07
CA PHE A 101 -9.46 -22.37 16.27
C PHE A 101 -9.07 -21.14 17.12
N SER A 102 -8.22 -21.32 18.13
CA SER A 102 -7.72 -20.20 18.92
C SER A 102 -6.86 -19.23 18.08
N ASN A 103 -6.06 -19.76 17.15
CA ASN A 103 -5.29 -18.93 16.20
C ASN A 103 -6.19 -18.17 15.24
N PHE A 104 -7.26 -18.79 14.73
CA PHE A 104 -8.29 -18.09 13.95
C PHE A 104 -8.90 -16.92 14.73
N ILE A 105 -9.29 -17.12 16.00
CA ILE A 105 -9.85 -16.05 16.85
C ILE A 105 -8.84 -14.92 17.06
N TYR A 106 -7.60 -15.29 17.40
CA TYR A 106 -6.51 -14.32 17.57
C TYR A 106 -6.36 -13.48 16.30
N HIS A 107 -6.26 -14.12 15.15
CA HIS A 107 -6.04 -13.46 13.87
C HIS A 107 -7.21 -12.54 13.49
N TYR A 108 -8.44 -13.01 13.68
CA TYR A 108 -9.64 -12.20 13.54
C TYR A 108 -9.60 -10.94 14.43
N PHE A 109 -9.22 -11.07 15.71
CA PHE A 109 -9.09 -9.92 16.61
C PHE A 109 -7.96 -8.98 16.20
N MET A 110 -6.85 -9.50 15.69
CA MET A 110 -5.75 -8.66 15.17
C MET A 110 -6.23 -7.75 14.03
N HIS A 111 -7.19 -8.19 13.22
CA HIS A 111 -7.81 -7.33 12.20
C HIS A 111 -8.89 -6.39 12.75
N LYS A 112 -9.82 -6.93 13.54
CA LYS A 112 -11.03 -6.18 13.92
C LYS A 112 -10.81 -5.16 15.03
N ILE A 113 -9.81 -5.36 15.89
CA ILE A 113 -9.53 -4.43 16.99
C ILE A 113 -8.50 -3.39 16.51
N PRO A 114 -8.85 -2.09 16.39
CA PRO A 114 -7.96 -1.08 15.81
C PRO A 114 -6.63 -0.91 16.55
N GLY A 115 -6.56 -1.27 17.83
CA GLY A 115 -5.32 -1.27 18.60
C GLY A 115 -4.37 -2.40 18.20
N LEU A 116 -4.93 -3.59 17.97
CA LEU A 116 -4.17 -4.79 17.56
C LEU A 116 -3.74 -4.71 16.10
N TRP A 117 -4.63 -4.22 15.23
CA TRP A 117 -4.34 -4.00 13.81
C TRP A 117 -3.11 -3.11 13.60
N ARG A 118 -2.82 -2.19 14.54
CA ARG A 118 -1.65 -1.33 14.43
C ARG A 118 -0.33 -2.10 14.39
N PHE A 119 -0.29 -3.26 15.02
CA PHE A 119 0.84 -4.18 15.00
C PHE A 119 0.76 -5.09 13.77
N HIS A 120 -0.39 -5.72 13.56
CA HIS A 120 -0.58 -6.67 12.45
C HIS A 120 -0.43 -6.06 11.05
N GLN A 121 -0.78 -4.78 10.88
CA GLN A 121 -0.56 -4.06 9.62
C GLN A 121 0.93 -3.98 9.22
N ILE A 122 1.89 -4.30 10.09
CA ILE A 122 3.30 -4.40 9.72
C ILE A 122 3.52 -5.64 8.85
N HIS A 123 2.93 -6.75 9.24
CA HIS A 123 2.92 -7.99 8.46
C HIS A 123 2.29 -7.75 7.08
N HIS A 124 1.08 -7.20 7.04
CA HIS A 124 0.39 -6.82 5.79
C HIS A 124 1.05 -5.69 4.98
N SER A 125 2.01 -4.96 5.55
CA SER A 125 2.71 -3.92 4.79
C SER A 125 3.76 -4.48 3.84
N ASP A 126 3.96 -5.80 3.84
CA ASP A 126 4.75 -6.44 2.81
C ASP A 126 4.08 -6.30 1.45
N MET A 127 4.83 -5.82 0.47
CA MET A 127 4.34 -5.57 -0.89
C MET A 127 4.71 -6.71 -1.85
N ASP A 128 5.52 -7.65 -1.39
CA ASP A 128 6.03 -8.77 -2.18
C ASP A 128 6.01 -10.06 -1.35
N VAL A 129 4.80 -10.48 -0.96
CA VAL A 129 4.59 -11.59 -0.02
C VAL A 129 5.28 -12.85 -0.51
N ASP A 130 6.20 -13.36 0.30
CA ASP A 130 6.90 -14.64 0.12
C ASP A 130 7.11 -15.32 1.48
N ILE A 131 7.76 -16.48 1.50
CA ILE A 131 8.02 -17.24 2.73
C ILE A 131 8.65 -16.38 3.84
N SER A 132 9.51 -15.42 3.49
CA SER A 132 10.16 -14.55 4.46
C SER A 132 9.21 -13.57 5.15
N THR A 133 8.06 -13.26 4.54
CA THR A 133 7.00 -12.44 5.13
C THR A 133 6.49 -13.04 6.45
N THR A 134 6.59 -14.35 6.64
CA THR A 134 6.30 -15.05 7.91
C THR A 134 7.10 -14.47 9.08
N PHE A 135 8.31 -13.94 8.82
CA PHE A 135 9.15 -13.33 9.86
C PHE A 135 8.87 -11.85 10.08
N ARG A 136 8.07 -11.21 9.22
CA ARG A 136 7.79 -9.78 9.24
C ARG A 136 6.74 -9.44 10.31
N GLU A 137 7.12 -9.64 11.55
CA GLU A 137 6.20 -9.52 12.68
C GLU A 137 6.74 -8.55 13.73
N HIS A 138 5.87 -7.71 14.27
CA HIS A 138 6.27 -6.79 15.33
C HIS A 138 6.44 -7.54 16.67
N PRO A 139 7.44 -7.25 17.51
CA PRO A 139 7.62 -7.92 18.81
C PRO A 139 6.42 -7.75 19.76
N GLY A 140 5.72 -6.62 19.65
CA GLY A 140 4.45 -6.39 20.36
C GLY A 140 3.32 -7.32 19.88
N GLU A 141 3.29 -7.69 18.61
CA GLU A 141 2.37 -8.71 18.11
C GLU A 141 2.71 -10.09 18.67
N THR A 142 3.99 -10.45 18.70
CA THR A 142 4.46 -11.71 19.29
C THR A 142 4.05 -11.81 20.77
N PHE A 143 4.21 -10.72 21.52
CA PHE A 143 3.76 -10.67 22.89
C PHE A 143 2.25 -10.94 23.02
N ILE A 144 1.42 -10.29 22.18
CA ILE A 144 -0.03 -10.49 22.17
C ILE A 144 -0.38 -11.93 21.79
N ARG A 145 0.16 -12.44 20.69
CA ARG A 145 -0.11 -13.80 20.18
C ARG A 145 0.23 -14.86 21.21
N VAL A 146 1.46 -14.85 21.73
CA VAL A 146 1.90 -15.89 22.65
C VAL A 146 1.17 -15.78 23.99
N SER A 147 0.85 -14.56 24.46
CA SER A 147 0.02 -14.40 25.67
C SER A 147 -1.39 -14.95 25.49
N PHE A 148 -2.01 -14.69 24.33
CA PHE A 148 -3.31 -15.27 23.99
C PHE A 148 -3.23 -16.80 23.90
N PHE A 149 -2.19 -17.33 23.28
CA PHE A 149 -1.95 -18.77 23.17
C PHE A 149 -1.73 -19.42 24.55
N ILE A 150 -0.95 -18.80 25.45
CA ILE A 150 -0.78 -19.25 26.84
C ILE A 150 -2.13 -19.32 27.56
N MET A 151 -2.97 -18.30 27.41
CA MET A 151 -4.30 -18.27 27.99
C MET A 151 -5.15 -19.45 27.46
N CYS A 152 -5.15 -19.71 26.16
CA CYS A 152 -5.88 -20.83 25.57
C CYS A 152 -5.33 -22.19 26.05
N VAL A 153 -4.00 -22.35 26.11
CA VAL A 153 -3.34 -23.55 26.64
C VAL A 153 -3.72 -23.80 28.10
N PHE A 154 -3.75 -22.75 28.92
CA PHE A 154 -4.18 -22.84 30.32
C PHE A 154 -5.64 -23.26 30.46
N LEU A 155 -6.55 -22.65 29.68
CA LEU A 155 -7.98 -22.94 29.74
C LEU A 155 -8.29 -24.36 29.25
N LEU A 156 -7.61 -24.80 28.19
CA LEU A 156 -7.85 -26.10 27.56
C LEU A 156 -7.13 -27.24 28.28
N GLY A 157 -6.02 -26.97 28.98
CA GLY A 157 -5.21 -28.03 29.59
C GLY A 157 -4.34 -28.76 28.58
N ILE A 158 -3.66 -28.01 27.71
CA ILE A 158 -2.86 -28.60 26.63
C ILE A 158 -1.50 -29.03 27.19
N SER A 159 -1.11 -30.29 26.95
CA SER A 159 0.20 -30.80 27.34
C SER A 159 1.34 -30.26 26.47
N PRO A 160 2.59 -30.21 26.99
CA PRO A 160 3.72 -29.63 26.26
C PRO A 160 3.97 -30.31 24.91
N TRP A 161 3.75 -31.62 24.83
CA TRP A 161 3.96 -32.38 23.60
C TRP A 161 3.00 -31.99 22.48
N ILE A 162 1.73 -31.72 22.81
CA ILE A 162 0.73 -31.26 21.84
C ILE A 162 1.12 -29.90 21.28
N ILE A 163 1.66 -29.01 22.12
CA ILE A 163 2.13 -27.68 21.70
C ILE A 163 3.26 -27.81 20.68
N ILE A 164 4.25 -28.67 20.93
CA ILE A 164 5.39 -28.88 20.02
C ILE A 164 4.91 -29.37 18.65
N VAL A 165 4.00 -30.36 18.65
CA VAL A 165 3.42 -30.91 17.42
C VAL A 165 2.61 -29.83 16.68
N PHE A 166 1.74 -29.12 17.40
CA PHE A 166 0.94 -28.04 16.84
C PHE A 166 1.80 -26.96 16.18
N GLN A 167 2.83 -26.47 16.89
CA GLN A 167 3.73 -25.43 16.39
C GLN A 167 4.49 -25.86 15.14
N LEU A 168 4.84 -27.15 15.02
CA LEU A 168 5.48 -27.67 13.79
C LEU A 168 4.52 -27.60 12.60
N PHE A 169 3.25 -28.00 12.78
CA PHE A 169 2.22 -27.92 11.75
C PHE A 169 1.86 -26.48 11.40
N GLU A 170 1.63 -25.64 12.41
CA GLU A 170 1.34 -24.21 12.29
C GLU A 170 2.45 -23.49 11.51
N SER A 171 3.71 -23.68 11.94
CA SER A 171 4.85 -23.04 11.29
C SER A 171 4.99 -23.48 9.83
N THR A 172 4.77 -24.77 9.56
CA THR A 172 4.83 -25.29 8.18
C THR A 172 3.69 -24.73 7.33
N SER A 173 2.47 -24.68 7.87
CA SER A 173 1.30 -24.09 7.20
C SER A 173 1.56 -22.63 6.86
N ASN A 174 2.07 -21.86 7.82
CA ASN A 174 2.38 -20.44 7.63
C ASN A 174 3.46 -20.20 6.57
N LEU A 175 4.52 -21.01 6.52
CA LEU A 175 5.52 -20.91 5.46
C LEU A 175 4.92 -21.18 4.08
N ILE A 176 4.04 -22.19 3.97
CA ILE A 176 3.37 -22.54 2.72
C ILE A 176 2.38 -21.46 2.30
N SER A 177 1.53 -20.98 3.21
CA SER A 177 0.48 -19.99 2.93
C SER A 177 1.03 -18.64 2.48
N HIS A 178 2.21 -18.24 2.96
CA HIS A 178 2.88 -17.03 2.48
C HIS A 178 3.70 -17.24 1.21
N SER A 179 3.86 -18.48 0.74
CA SER A 179 4.70 -18.70 -0.42
C SER A 179 4.14 -18.05 -1.69
N LYS A 180 5.06 -17.67 -2.57
CA LYS A 180 4.76 -17.23 -3.93
C LYS A 180 4.33 -18.38 -4.85
N LEU A 181 4.56 -19.63 -4.44
CA LEU A 181 4.13 -20.81 -5.19
C LEU A 181 2.61 -20.96 -5.07
N LYS A 182 1.89 -20.54 -6.11
CA LYS A 182 0.43 -20.64 -6.16
C LYS A 182 -0.01 -22.01 -6.65
N LEU A 183 -1.07 -22.52 -6.04
CA LEU A 183 -1.79 -23.70 -6.52
C LEU A 183 -2.60 -23.33 -7.77
N SER A 184 -2.84 -24.31 -8.64
CA SER A 184 -3.79 -24.11 -9.75
C SER A 184 -5.20 -23.87 -9.21
N ASP A 185 -6.01 -23.08 -9.94
CA ASP A 185 -7.37 -22.73 -9.50
C ASP A 185 -8.24 -23.97 -9.21
N HIS A 186 -8.02 -25.09 -9.90
CA HIS A 186 -8.76 -26.33 -9.64
C HIS A 186 -8.36 -26.95 -8.30
N VAL A 187 -7.06 -27.05 -8.01
CA VAL A 187 -6.57 -27.64 -6.75
C VAL A 187 -6.92 -26.74 -5.58
N ASP A 188 -6.67 -25.44 -5.71
CA ASP A 188 -7.02 -24.44 -4.69
C ASP A 188 -8.50 -24.51 -4.32
N ARG A 189 -9.38 -24.70 -5.31
CA ARG A 189 -10.83 -24.74 -5.08
C ARG A 189 -11.28 -25.80 -4.08
N PHE A 190 -10.60 -26.94 -4.04
CA PHE A 190 -10.91 -28.04 -3.12
C PHE A 190 -10.10 -27.94 -1.84
N VAL A 191 -8.80 -27.62 -1.94
CA VAL A 191 -7.92 -27.56 -0.77
C VAL A 191 -8.33 -26.42 0.16
N SER A 192 -8.70 -25.25 -0.38
CA SER A 192 -9.17 -24.07 0.37
C SER A 192 -10.50 -24.25 1.10
N LEU A 193 -11.17 -25.42 0.98
CA LEU A 193 -12.32 -25.75 1.82
C LEU A 193 -11.91 -26.20 3.23
N VAL A 194 -10.71 -26.76 3.35
CA VAL A 194 -10.23 -27.38 4.59
C VAL A 194 -8.95 -26.75 5.09
N LEU A 195 -7.97 -26.53 4.22
CA LEU A 195 -6.65 -26.00 4.57
C LEU A 195 -6.48 -24.57 4.03
N VAL A 196 -5.71 -23.77 4.72
CA VAL A 196 -5.25 -22.48 4.20
C VAL A 196 -4.27 -22.74 3.06
N THR A 197 -4.44 -22.02 1.95
CA THR A 197 -3.58 -22.18 0.76
C THR A 197 -2.78 -20.90 0.50
N PRO A 198 -1.69 -21.00 -0.29
CA PRO A 198 -0.98 -19.83 -0.78
C PRO A 198 -1.89 -18.85 -1.54
N ASN A 199 -2.96 -19.36 -2.16
CA ASN A 199 -3.91 -18.59 -2.94
C ASN A 199 -4.88 -17.84 -2.03
N SER A 200 -5.48 -18.52 -1.03
CA SER A 200 -6.45 -17.90 -0.12
C SER A 200 -5.80 -16.85 0.78
N HIS A 201 -4.59 -17.14 1.28
CA HIS A 201 -3.84 -16.23 2.15
C HIS A 201 -3.30 -15.02 1.39
N SER A 202 -2.98 -15.18 0.10
CA SER A 202 -2.61 -14.04 -0.76
C SER A 202 -3.75 -13.01 -0.91
N ILE A 203 -5.01 -13.47 -0.88
CA ILE A 203 -6.20 -12.58 -0.93
C ILE A 203 -6.31 -11.79 0.37
N HIS A 204 -6.06 -12.44 1.50
CA HIS A 204 -6.02 -11.81 2.81
C HIS A 204 -4.94 -10.71 2.88
N HIS A 205 -3.80 -10.91 2.21
CA HIS A 205 -2.77 -9.89 2.04
C HIS A 205 -3.08 -8.82 0.98
N HIS A 206 -4.26 -8.83 0.37
CA HIS A 206 -4.63 -7.81 -0.60
C HIS A 206 -4.73 -6.43 0.05
N TYR A 207 -4.26 -5.40 -0.66
CA TYR A 207 -4.08 -4.06 -0.10
C TYR A 207 -5.36 -3.31 0.30
N ARG A 208 -6.54 -3.78 -0.13
CA ARG A 208 -7.82 -3.10 0.09
C ARG A 208 -8.90 -4.01 0.64
N LEU A 209 -9.80 -3.39 1.41
CA LEU A 209 -11.07 -3.96 1.81
C LEU A 209 -11.97 -4.22 0.58
N PRO A 210 -12.88 -5.22 0.64
CA PRO A 210 -13.09 -6.11 1.79
C PRO A 210 -12.03 -7.22 1.92
N TYR A 211 -11.22 -7.47 0.89
CA TYR A 211 -10.33 -8.63 0.81
C TYR A 211 -9.26 -8.70 1.92
N THR A 212 -8.72 -7.56 2.36
CA THR A 212 -7.80 -7.53 3.52
C THR A 212 -8.42 -8.16 4.78
N ASP A 213 -9.74 -8.08 4.91
CA ASP A 213 -10.50 -8.53 6.07
C ASP A 213 -11.28 -9.84 5.76
N THR A 214 -10.60 -10.78 5.10
CA THR A 214 -11.13 -12.11 4.76
C THR A 214 -10.05 -13.17 4.90
N ASN A 215 -10.42 -14.46 4.92
CA ASN A 215 -9.51 -15.61 4.97
C ASN A 215 -8.52 -15.57 6.17
N TYR A 216 -9.04 -15.55 7.40
CA TYR A 216 -8.28 -15.47 8.65
C TYR A 216 -7.74 -16.81 9.16
N GLY A 217 -8.09 -17.93 8.53
CA GLY A 217 -7.58 -19.25 8.91
C GLY A 217 -6.05 -19.28 8.97
N ASP A 218 -5.52 -20.17 9.81
CA ASP A 218 -4.07 -20.32 10.05
C ASP A 218 -3.54 -21.66 9.50
N ILE A 219 -4.05 -22.79 10.00
CA ILE A 219 -3.90 -24.11 9.36
C ILE A 219 -5.17 -24.49 8.62
N LEU A 220 -6.32 -24.44 9.30
CA LEU A 220 -7.61 -24.80 8.71
C LEU A 220 -8.34 -23.56 8.20
N SER A 221 -8.78 -23.61 6.95
CA SER A 221 -9.66 -22.59 6.36
C SER A 221 -11.14 -22.85 6.66
N ILE A 222 -11.48 -23.98 7.29
CA ILE A 222 -12.86 -24.34 7.68
C ILE A 222 -13.52 -23.22 8.48
N TRP A 223 -12.77 -22.58 9.38
CA TRP A 223 -13.28 -21.48 10.20
C TRP A 223 -13.76 -20.31 9.35
N ASP A 224 -13.08 -20.00 8.25
CA ASP A 224 -13.51 -18.92 7.37
C ASP A 224 -14.85 -19.20 6.69
N HIS A 225 -15.15 -20.46 6.42
CA HIS A 225 -16.44 -20.88 5.87
C HIS A 225 -17.53 -20.85 6.94
N ILE A 226 -17.24 -21.32 8.16
CA ILE A 226 -18.17 -21.32 9.29
C ILE A 226 -18.55 -19.87 9.69
N PHE A 227 -17.56 -18.97 9.74
CA PHE A 227 -17.75 -17.58 10.17
C PHE A 227 -18.01 -16.62 8.99
N HIS A 228 -18.20 -17.13 7.77
CA HIS A 228 -18.48 -16.36 6.56
C HIS A 228 -17.44 -15.26 6.26
N THR A 229 -16.17 -15.54 6.54
CA THR A 229 -15.01 -14.69 6.21
C THR A 229 -14.23 -15.20 5.00
N ALA A 230 -14.64 -16.32 4.40
CA ALA A 230 -14.02 -16.86 3.19
C ALA A 230 -14.27 -15.96 1.96
N SER A 231 -13.23 -15.72 1.17
CA SER A 231 -13.28 -14.89 -0.03
C SER A 231 -12.41 -15.45 -1.16
N ARG A 232 -12.82 -15.15 -2.40
CA ARG A 232 -12.10 -15.52 -3.61
C ARG A 232 -11.85 -14.30 -4.49
N LEU A 233 -10.66 -14.27 -5.07
CA LEU A 233 -10.22 -13.25 -6.01
C LEU A 233 -9.28 -13.91 -7.03
N CYS A 234 -9.36 -13.48 -8.28
CA CYS A 234 -8.43 -13.94 -9.31
C CYS A 234 -7.00 -13.55 -8.90
N GLN A 235 -6.06 -14.51 -8.92
CA GLN A 235 -4.69 -14.26 -8.47
C GLN A 235 -4.01 -13.11 -9.21
N LYS A 236 -4.35 -12.88 -10.49
CA LYS A 236 -3.82 -11.76 -11.31
C LYS A 236 -4.26 -10.37 -10.82
N GLN A 237 -5.31 -10.29 -10.02
CA GLN A 237 -5.84 -9.02 -9.48
C GLN A 237 -5.28 -8.70 -8.09
N ILE A 238 -4.52 -9.62 -7.49
CA ILE A 238 -3.98 -9.44 -6.15
C ILE A 238 -2.78 -8.49 -6.21
N VAL A 239 -2.93 -7.38 -5.51
CA VAL A 239 -1.84 -6.47 -5.15
C VAL A 239 -1.65 -6.53 -3.65
N HIS A 240 -0.45 -6.88 -3.17
CA HIS A 240 -0.12 -6.95 -1.75
C HIS A 240 0.19 -5.58 -1.16
N GLY A 241 0.05 -5.45 0.16
CA GLY A 241 0.37 -4.25 0.90
C GLY A 241 -0.82 -3.71 1.68
N ILE A 242 -0.86 -2.39 1.91
CA ILE A 242 -1.98 -1.70 2.56
C ILE A 242 -2.20 -0.38 1.85
N ASN A 243 -3.45 -0.12 1.42
CA ASN A 243 -3.85 1.09 0.69
C ASN A 243 -3.40 2.42 1.33
N THR A 244 -3.30 2.48 2.66
CA THR A 244 -2.86 3.67 3.39
C THR A 244 -1.33 3.86 3.41
N HIS A 245 -0.55 2.83 3.07
CA HIS A 245 0.90 2.79 3.21
C HIS A 245 1.56 1.98 2.08
N MET A 246 1.33 2.36 0.82
CA MET A 246 1.88 1.67 -0.38
C MET A 246 3.30 2.15 -0.78
N ASN A 247 4.08 2.77 0.12
CA ASN A 247 5.42 3.26 -0.22
C ASN A 247 6.48 2.14 -0.06
N PRO A 248 7.12 1.65 -1.13
CA PRO A 248 8.04 0.52 -1.05
C PRO A 248 9.30 0.82 -0.22
N THR A 249 9.83 2.05 -0.30
CA THR A 249 11.01 2.45 0.49
C THR A 249 10.71 2.49 1.98
N TYR A 250 9.51 2.97 2.35
CA TYR A 250 9.07 2.96 3.74
C TYR A 250 8.84 1.52 4.24
N ASN A 251 8.17 0.70 3.43
CA ASN A 251 7.89 -0.70 3.77
C ASN A 251 9.13 -1.61 3.70
N ALA A 252 10.25 -1.14 3.16
CA ALA A 252 11.55 -1.81 3.25
C ALA A 252 12.39 -1.33 4.46
N ASN A 253 11.93 -0.34 5.24
CA ASN A 253 12.67 0.22 6.35
C ASN A 253 12.21 -0.33 7.71
N PHE A 254 12.99 -1.30 8.21
CA PHE A 254 12.78 -1.94 9.51
C PHE A 254 12.51 -0.96 10.66
N ILE A 255 13.32 0.08 10.83
CA ILE A 255 13.18 1.03 11.95
C ILE A 255 11.86 1.80 11.86
N MET A 256 11.45 2.18 10.64
CA MET A 256 10.19 2.89 10.43
C MET A 256 8.98 1.99 10.72
N LEU A 257 9.06 0.71 10.38
CA LEU A 257 8.01 -0.26 10.65
C LEU A 257 7.86 -0.53 12.15
N ILE A 258 8.96 -0.73 12.89
CA ILE A 258 8.92 -0.94 14.35
C ILE A 258 8.30 0.27 15.09
N LYS A 259 8.54 1.50 14.63
CA LYS A 259 7.95 2.69 15.26
C LYS A 259 6.49 2.95 14.87
N ARG A 260 6.00 2.30 13.81
CA ARG A 260 4.67 2.57 13.23
C ARG A 260 3.51 2.36 14.21
N PRO A 261 3.45 1.28 15.03
CA PRO A 261 2.31 1.03 15.89
C PRO A 261 2.16 2.09 16.99
N PHE A 262 3.25 2.78 17.35
CA PHE A 262 3.28 3.78 18.42
C PHE A 262 3.08 5.21 17.94
N ARG A 263 3.11 5.45 16.62
CA ARG A 263 2.81 6.77 16.07
C ARG A 263 1.37 7.14 16.38
N LYS A 264 1.16 8.18 17.19
CA LYS A 264 -0.20 8.66 17.51
C LYS A 264 -0.97 8.84 16.21
N LYS A 265 -2.17 8.26 16.16
CA LYS A 265 -3.16 8.63 15.14
C LYS A 265 -3.39 10.11 15.41
N ASN A 266 -2.98 10.99 14.51
CA ASN A 266 -3.33 12.40 14.65
C ASN A 266 -4.85 12.47 14.60
N LYS A 267 -5.51 12.45 15.77
CA LYS A 267 -6.83 13.06 15.95
C LYS A 267 -6.61 14.48 15.42
N GLY A 268 -7.31 14.86 14.37
CA GLY A 268 -6.98 16.07 13.62
C GLY A 268 -6.64 17.24 14.55
N SER A 269 -5.41 17.76 14.42
CA SER A 269 -4.86 19.02 14.95
C SER A 269 -3.47 18.86 15.60
N SER A 270 -2.50 19.66 15.12
CA SER A 270 -1.24 20.05 15.79
C SER A 270 0.08 19.32 15.51
N ALA A 271 0.19 18.53 14.43
CA ALA A 271 1.49 18.37 13.73
C ALA A 271 1.61 19.28 12.49
N THR A 272 0.54 20.06 12.27
CA THR A 272 0.32 21.05 11.21
C THR A 272 0.75 22.47 11.62
N LYS A 273 1.58 22.68 12.66
CA LYS A 273 2.08 24.04 12.98
C LYS A 273 3.60 24.16 13.03
N THR A 274 4.35 23.16 13.48
CA THR A 274 5.81 23.32 13.60
C THR A 274 6.56 22.90 12.35
N ALA A 275 6.22 21.74 11.76
CA ALA A 275 6.68 21.38 10.41
C ALA A 275 5.96 22.20 9.34
N LEU A 276 4.73 22.65 9.63
CA LEU A 276 4.06 23.63 8.79
C LEU A 276 4.78 24.98 8.85
N ASN A 277 5.33 25.46 9.98
CA ASN A 277 6.08 26.72 9.97
C ASN A 277 7.43 26.60 9.25
N SER A 278 8.20 25.51 9.41
CA SER A 278 9.47 25.38 8.67
C SER A 278 9.29 24.98 7.20
N THR A 279 8.24 24.22 6.85
CA THR A 279 7.92 23.84 5.46
C THR A 279 7.00 24.84 4.76
N ILE A 280 6.17 25.63 5.45
CA ILE A 280 5.48 26.82 4.89
C ILE A 280 6.43 28.01 4.81
N ILE A 281 7.43 28.18 5.67
CA ILE A 281 8.49 29.17 5.37
C ILE A 281 9.25 28.74 4.11
N LEU A 282 9.49 27.43 3.91
CA LEU A 282 10.12 26.92 2.68
C LEU A 282 9.19 26.90 1.44
N LEU A 283 7.86 26.72 1.62
CA LEU A 283 6.83 26.72 0.55
C LEU A 283 6.25 28.11 0.26
N MET A 284 6.26 29.05 1.20
CA MET A 284 6.04 30.48 0.91
C MET A 284 7.20 31.03 0.11
N LEU A 285 8.39 30.43 0.26
CA LEU A 285 9.54 30.70 -0.58
C LEU A 285 9.54 29.89 -1.88
N LEU A 286 8.57 29.02 -2.17
CA LEU A 286 8.47 28.22 -3.41
C LEU A 286 7.03 28.28 -3.95
N SER A 287 6.71 29.30 -4.76
CA SER A 287 5.43 29.31 -5.48
C SER A 287 5.50 28.40 -6.71
N VAL A 288 4.68 27.35 -6.75
CA VAL A 288 4.44 26.59 -7.99
C VAL A 288 3.40 27.37 -8.79
N GLN A 289 3.85 28.30 -9.62
CA GLN A 289 2.99 29.05 -10.54
C GLN A 289 2.84 28.25 -11.84
N SER A 290 1.72 27.53 -11.93
CA SER A 290 1.20 26.88 -13.15
C SER A 290 1.80 25.53 -13.55
N LEU A 291 1.06 24.46 -13.24
CA LEU A 291 1.06 23.23 -14.03
C LEU A 291 0.01 23.40 -15.12
N LYS A 292 0.43 23.77 -16.34
CA LYS A 292 -0.41 23.64 -17.54
C LYS A 292 -0.14 22.29 -18.20
N ALA A 293 -0.88 21.27 -17.80
CA ALA A 293 -0.98 20.02 -18.56
C ALA A 293 -2.11 20.18 -19.58
N GLN A 294 -1.77 20.49 -20.83
CA GLN A 294 -2.74 20.52 -21.93
C GLN A 294 -2.72 19.17 -22.64
N LYS A 295 -3.70 18.32 -22.33
CA LYS A 295 -3.92 17.02 -22.99
C LYS A 295 -4.90 17.24 -24.14
N SER A 296 -4.43 17.39 -25.37
CA SER A 296 -5.31 17.44 -26.55
C SER A 296 -5.48 16.03 -27.12
N LEU A 297 -6.63 15.40 -26.85
CA LEU A 297 -7.08 14.20 -27.56
C LEU A 297 -8.00 14.65 -28.70
N GLY A 298 -7.72 14.21 -29.92
CA GLY A 298 -8.28 14.76 -31.16
C GLY A 298 -9.67 14.28 -31.60
N LYS A 299 -10.15 14.93 -32.68
CA LYS A 299 -11.38 14.79 -33.49
C LYS A 299 -12.72 15.15 -32.83
N MET A 300 -13.20 16.35 -33.15
CA MET A 300 -14.59 16.78 -32.94
C MET A 300 -15.54 15.97 -33.84
N SER A 301 -16.54 15.33 -33.23
CA SER A 301 -17.69 14.74 -33.91
C SER A 301 -18.51 15.83 -34.64
N LYS A 302 -19.18 15.43 -35.74
CA LYS A 302 -20.00 16.30 -36.60
C LYS A 302 -21.21 16.97 -35.91
N ASP A 303 -21.56 16.54 -34.69
CA ASP A 303 -22.67 17.11 -33.92
C ASP A 303 -22.16 18.10 -32.86
N SER A 304 -21.28 19.03 -33.26
CA SER A 304 -20.86 20.14 -32.42
C SER A 304 -22.05 21.06 -32.17
N ILE A 305 -22.51 21.12 -30.91
CA ILE A 305 -23.48 22.09 -30.43
C ILE A 305 -22.90 23.48 -30.69
N VAL A 306 -23.48 24.23 -31.62
CA VAL A 306 -23.16 25.64 -31.82
C VAL A 306 -23.85 26.41 -30.70
N ILE A 307 -23.07 26.94 -29.76
CA ILE A 307 -23.57 27.81 -28.70
C ILE A 307 -23.61 29.22 -29.27
N GLU A 308 -24.80 29.70 -29.63
CA GLU A 308 -24.93 30.91 -30.45
C GLU A 308 -24.90 32.24 -29.69
N THR A 309 -24.89 32.27 -28.35
CA THR A 309 -24.62 33.51 -27.58
C THR A 309 -24.63 33.23 -26.07
N VAL A 310 -23.66 33.75 -25.34
CA VAL A 310 -23.65 33.73 -23.86
C VAL A 310 -23.57 35.17 -23.35
N HIS A 311 -24.61 35.62 -22.67
CA HIS A 311 -24.60 36.90 -21.98
C HIS A 311 -23.64 36.87 -20.77
N LEU A 312 -22.75 37.86 -20.72
CA LEU A 312 -21.77 38.05 -19.65
C LEU A 312 -22.47 38.38 -18.32
N SER A 313 -22.30 37.53 -17.31
CA SER A 313 -22.49 37.90 -15.91
C SER A 313 -21.15 37.81 -15.20
N GLY A 314 -20.69 38.94 -14.64
CA GLY A 314 -19.40 39.06 -13.95
C GLY A 314 -19.18 38.00 -12.87
N LYS A 315 -17.89 37.71 -12.59
CA LYS A 315 -17.37 36.73 -11.61
C LYS A 315 -18.40 36.40 -10.51
N SER A 316 -19.10 35.29 -10.68
CA SER A 316 -19.99 34.81 -9.62
C SER A 316 -19.15 34.45 -8.41
N LYS A 317 -19.32 35.18 -7.30
CA LYS A 317 -18.76 34.85 -5.98
C LYS A 317 -19.50 33.69 -5.29
N LYS A 318 -20.51 33.10 -5.93
CA LYS A 318 -21.33 32.01 -5.37
C LYS A 318 -21.38 30.82 -6.32
N ARG A 319 -21.19 29.63 -5.75
CA ARG A 319 -21.38 28.35 -6.44
C ARG A 319 -22.78 28.25 -7.02
N LEU A 320 -22.88 28.13 -8.34
CA LEU A 320 -24.15 28.01 -9.05
C LEU A 320 -24.78 26.63 -8.79
N LYS A 321 -26.11 26.59 -8.59
CA LYS A 321 -26.86 25.32 -8.46
C LYS A 321 -26.84 24.53 -9.77
N LYS A 322 -27.01 23.21 -9.69
CA LYS A 322 -26.95 22.27 -10.83
C LYS A 322 -27.86 22.67 -11.99
N GLU A 323 -29.05 23.15 -11.68
CA GLU A 323 -30.11 23.45 -12.64
C GLU A 323 -29.79 24.69 -13.49
N ILE A 324 -28.93 25.58 -12.97
CA ILE A 324 -28.62 26.88 -13.56
C ILE A 324 -27.19 26.93 -14.11
N ASN A 325 -26.30 26.03 -13.68
CA ASN A 325 -24.90 26.04 -14.12
C ASN A 325 -24.75 25.44 -15.54
N PRO A 326 -24.40 26.22 -16.57
CA PRO A 326 -24.24 25.71 -17.93
C PRO A 326 -23.13 24.67 -18.06
N ALA A 327 -22.10 24.69 -17.21
CA ALA A 327 -21.05 23.67 -17.19
C ALA A 327 -21.58 22.29 -16.77
N TYR A 328 -22.66 22.24 -15.97
CA TYR A 328 -23.26 20.97 -15.55
C TYR A 328 -23.86 20.20 -16.74
N LYS A 329 -24.47 20.90 -17.71
CA LYS A 329 -24.99 20.28 -18.95
C LYS A 329 -23.88 19.66 -19.80
N ILE A 330 -22.72 20.30 -19.84
CA ILE A 330 -21.54 19.77 -20.55
C ILE A 330 -21.01 18.52 -19.83
N LEU A 331 -20.90 18.58 -18.50
CA LEU A 331 -20.46 17.43 -17.70
C LEU A 331 -21.41 16.24 -17.81
N LEU A 332 -22.73 16.45 -17.88
CA LEU A 332 -23.70 15.38 -18.13
C LEU A 332 -23.36 14.62 -19.43
N LYS A 333 -23.08 15.34 -20.52
CA LYS A 333 -22.65 14.72 -21.78
C LYS A 333 -21.29 14.03 -21.67
N VAL A 334 -20.34 14.60 -20.92
CA VAL A 334 -19.04 13.96 -20.65
C VAL A 334 -19.23 12.65 -19.88
N TRP A 335 -20.17 12.60 -18.93
CA TRP A 335 -20.47 11.41 -18.14
C TRP A 335 -21.23 10.34 -18.91
N GLU A 336 -22.16 10.73 -19.77
CA GLU A 336 -22.89 9.82 -20.66
C GLU A 336 -21.93 9.10 -21.62
N ASN A 337 -20.97 9.83 -22.18
CA ASN A 337 -19.99 9.29 -23.13
C ASN A 337 -18.68 8.85 -22.46
N LYS A 338 -18.65 8.72 -21.12
CA LYS A 338 -17.42 8.53 -20.35
C LYS A 338 -16.70 7.23 -20.71
N ASP A 339 -17.44 6.16 -20.96
CA ASP A 339 -16.86 4.85 -21.30
C ASP A 339 -16.37 4.78 -22.75
N GLU A 340 -17.04 5.49 -23.67
CA GLU A 340 -16.60 5.64 -25.07
C GLU A 340 -15.38 6.56 -25.21
N ASN A 341 -15.31 7.60 -24.38
CA ASN A 341 -14.22 8.59 -24.37
C ASN A 341 -12.94 8.10 -23.65
N LYS A 342 -12.97 6.93 -23.00
CA LYS A 342 -11.75 6.32 -22.45
C LYS A 342 -10.86 5.91 -23.60
N ALA A 343 -9.60 6.34 -23.58
CA ALA A 343 -8.61 5.97 -24.60
C ALA A 343 -8.52 4.43 -24.80
N ILE A 344 -8.69 3.67 -23.72
CA ILE A 344 -8.71 2.19 -23.68
C ILE A 344 -9.84 1.57 -24.52
N ALA A 345 -10.92 2.30 -24.81
CA ALA A 345 -12.01 1.81 -25.65
C ALA A 345 -11.61 1.67 -27.13
N ASN A 346 -10.52 2.33 -27.55
CA ASN A 346 -10.03 2.24 -28.93
C ASN A 346 -9.03 1.08 -29.09
N PRO A 347 -9.14 0.27 -30.17
CA PRO A 347 -8.23 -0.85 -30.42
C PRO A 347 -6.78 -0.39 -30.68
N PHE A 348 -6.61 0.86 -31.12
CA PHE A 348 -5.35 1.55 -31.28
C PHE A 348 -5.56 3.05 -31.09
N TYR A 349 -4.65 3.73 -30.39
CA TYR A 349 -4.65 5.19 -30.29
C TYR A 349 -3.22 5.73 -30.13
N GLU A 350 -3.01 6.96 -30.60
CA GLU A 350 -1.76 7.70 -30.47
C GLU A 350 -2.02 9.12 -29.96
N PHE A 351 -1.07 9.69 -29.21
CA PHE A 351 -1.19 11.06 -28.70
C PHE A 351 0.17 11.69 -28.37
N ASP A 352 0.23 13.02 -28.49
CA ASP A 352 1.35 13.83 -28.02
C ASP A 352 1.17 14.21 -26.54
N GLU A 353 2.24 14.10 -25.77
CA GLU A 353 2.36 14.56 -24.39
C GLU A 353 3.40 15.66 -24.30
N PHE A 354 2.96 16.87 -23.93
CA PHE A 354 3.84 17.93 -23.46
C PHE A 354 3.74 18.05 -21.94
N SER A 355 4.87 17.93 -21.25
CA SER A 355 4.97 18.12 -19.80
C SER A 355 5.99 19.20 -19.51
N SER A 356 5.60 20.18 -18.69
CA SER A 356 6.47 21.27 -18.21
C SER A 356 6.38 21.32 -16.70
N THR A 357 7.51 21.11 -16.04
CA THR A 357 7.66 21.17 -14.58
C THR A 357 8.59 22.31 -14.27
N GLU A 358 8.08 23.35 -13.62
CA GLU A 358 8.86 24.49 -13.14
C GLU A 358 8.92 24.49 -11.62
N ILE A 359 10.13 24.61 -11.08
CA ILE A 359 10.40 24.69 -9.65
C ILE A 359 11.20 25.96 -9.43
N GLY A 360 10.59 26.95 -8.78
CA GLY A 360 11.21 28.24 -8.50
C GLY A 360 10.99 28.70 -7.07
N LEU A 361 12.01 29.34 -6.50
CA LEU A 361 11.92 30.03 -5.22
C LEU A 361 11.24 31.38 -5.45
N ASN A 362 10.10 31.66 -4.82
CA ASN A 362 9.35 32.90 -5.01
C ASN A 362 9.26 33.72 -3.73
N GLY A 363 9.08 35.04 -3.84
CA GLY A 363 8.84 35.89 -2.67
C GLY A 363 10.07 36.09 -1.77
N MET A 364 11.29 35.90 -2.28
CA MET A 364 12.50 36.04 -1.46
C MET A 364 12.92 37.50 -1.32
N SER A 365 13.03 37.99 -0.08
CA SER A 365 13.52 39.36 0.16
C SER A 365 14.98 39.52 -0.30
N LYS A 366 15.32 40.68 -0.87
CA LYS A 366 16.67 41.01 -1.35
C LYS A 366 17.79 40.72 -0.35
N ASN A 367 17.56 41.01 0.93
CA ASN A 367 18.55 40.80 2.00
C ASN A 367 18.79 39.31 2.27
N PHE A 368 17.72 38.51 2.33
CA PHE A 368 17.82 37.06 2.50
C PHE A 368 18.56 36.39 1.33
N THR A 369 18.24 36.80 0.09
CA THR A 369 18.88 36.25 -1.12
C THR A 369 20.37 36.61 -1.17
N LYS A 370 20.75 37.82 -0.76
CA LYS A 370 22.15 38.24 -0.66
C LYS A 370 22.93 37.45 0.40
N ASP A 371 22.31 37.14 1.53
CA ASP A 371 22.92 36.35 2.59
C ASP A 371 23.11 34.87 2.23
N VAL A 372 22.18 34.30 1.46
CA VAL A 372 22.23 32.90 1.01
C VAL A 372 23.24 32.71 -0.11
N PHE A 373 23.22 33.56 -1.15
CA PHE A 373 24.06 33.38 -2.34
C PHE A 373 25.40 34.12 -2.26
N LYS A 374 25.57 35.06 -1.32
CA LYS A 374 26.80 35.82 -1.05
C LYS A 374 27.51 36.25 -2.34
N LYS A 375 28.69 35.69 -2.61
CA LYS A 375 29.55 36.01 -3.77
C LYS A 375 28.94 35.63 -5.13
N LYS A 376 27.88 34.82 -5.15
CA LYS A 376 27.16 34.40 -6.37
C LYS A 376 25.87 35.17 -6.59
N PHE A 377 25.51 36.11 -5.72
CA PHE A 377 24.26 36.87 -5.80
C PHE A 377 24.12 37.56 -7.16
N ASP A 378 25.13 38.31 -7.59
CA ASP A 378 25.08 39.09 -8.84
C ASP A 378 24.92 38.19 -10.09
N SER A 379 25.53 37.00 -10.07
CA SER A 379 25.40 35.99 -11.13
C SER A 379 24.00 35.38 -11.17
N VAL A 380 23.38 35.13 -10.02
CA VAL A 380 22.03 34.54 -9.93
C VAL A 380 20.95 35.58 -10.27
N THR A 381 21.18 36.87 -10.01
CA THR A 381 20.21 37.92 -10.33
C THR A 381 20.30 38.45 -11.76
N ALA A 382 21.42 38.23 -12.46
CA ALA A 382 21.61 38.70 -13.84
C ALA A 382 20.76 37.94 -14.87
N GLU A 383 20.34 36.70 -14.57
CA GLU A 383 19.60 35.83 -15.49
C GLU A 383 18.09 35.71 -15.18
N ASN A 384 17.62 36.26 -14.05
CA ASN A 384 16.25 36.05 -13.58
C ASN A 384 15.34 37.27 -13.81
N ILE A 385 14.22 37.03 -14.48
CA ILE A 385 13.22 38.04 -14.85
C ILE A 385 12.53 38.54 -13.57
N LEU A 386 12.82 39.78 -13.19
CA LEU A 386 12.02 40.54 -12.22
C LEU A 386 10.58 40.62 -12.74
N THR A 387 9.64 39.89 -12.13
CA THR A 387 8.22 40.13 -12.39
C THR A 387 7.79 41.35 -11.56
N GLY A 388 7.14 42.31 -12.22
CA GLY A 388 7.00 43.68 -11.75
C GLY A 388 6.39 43.87 -10.34
N ALA A 389 6.78 45.01 -9.75
CA ALA A 389 6.14 45.71 -8.64
C ALA A 389 6.33 45.20 -7.19
N SER A 390 7.34 44.37 -6.88
CA SER A 390 7.76 44.16 -5.47
C SER A 390 9.27 43.90 -5.31
N ASP A 391 9.85 44.25 -4.15
CA ASP A 391 11.25 44.02 -3.76
C ASP A 391 11.62 42.52 -3.56
N ASN A 392 10.81 41.61 -4.11
CA ASN A 392 10.92 40.17 -3.95
C ASN A 392 11.49 39.52 -5.22
N PHE A 393 12.40 38.56 -5.03
CA PHE A 393 13.01 37.78 -6.11
C PHE A 393 12.28 36.45 -6.31
N ASP A 394 12.01 36.15 -7.57
CA ASP A 394 11.56 34.84 -8.04
C ASP A 394 12.71 34.19 -8.83
N ILE A 395 13.28 33.11 -8.29
CA ILE A 395 14.42 32.39 -8.85
C ILE A 395 13.93 31.03 -9.36
N PRO A 396 13.75 30.83 -10.67
CA PRO A 396 13.57 29.50 -11.24
C PRO A 396 14.82 28.64 -10.93
N VAL A 397 14.64 27.59 -10.13
CA VAL A 397 15.70 26.67 -9.71
C VAL A 397 15.87 25.56 -10.74
N GLU A 398 14.76 25.08 -11.32
CA GLU A 398 14.75 24.02 -12.32
C GLU A 398 13.49 24.11 -13.22
N LEU A 399 13.68 24.03 -14.54
CA LEU A 399 12.63 23.90 -15.54
C LEU A 399 12.90 22.66 -16.39
N LEU A 400 12.03 21.68 -16.27
CA LEU A 400 12.05 20.46 -17.05
C LEU A 400 10.88 20.45 -18.03
N GLN A 401 11.17 20.42 -19.32
CA GLN A 401 10.15 20.26 -20.36
C GLN A 401 10.42 18.99 -21.15
N THR A 402 9.40 18.16 -21.31
CA THR A 402 9.47 16.95 -22.15
C THR A 402 8.33 16.94 -23.16
N PHE A 403 8.66 16.57 -24.39
CA PHE A 403 7.72 16.33 -25.47
C PHE A 403 7.84 14.88 -25.90
N LYS A 404 6.76 14.11 -25.79
CA LYS A 404 6.72 12.67 -26.09
C LYS A 404 5.55 12.37 -27.00
N HIS A 405 5.69 11.35 -27.82
CA HIS A 405 4.60 10.77 -28.60
C HIS A 405 4.36 9.34 -28.13
N HIS A 406 3.10 8.96 -27.94
CA HIS A 406 2.72 7.65 -27.44
C HIS A 406 1.92 6.90 -28.49
N TYR A 407 2.24 5.63 -28.65
CA TYR A 407 1.49 4.66 -29.46
C TYR A 407 0.98 3.57 -28.53
N VAL A 408 -0.33 3.34 -28.50
CA VAL A 408 -0.93 2.34 -27.59
C VAL A 408 -1.88 1.43 -28.37
N SER A 409 -1.70 0.12 -28.21
CA SER A 409 -2.63 -0.90 -28.66
C SER A 409 -3.08 -1.79 -27.50
N PRO A 410 -4.23 -1.47 -26.86
CA PRO A 410 -4.75 -2.26 -25.75
C PRO A 410 -5.06 -3.72 -26.12
N LYS A 411 -5.38 -3.98 -27.40
CA LYS A 411 -5.68 -5.33 -27.90
C LYS A 411 -4.44 -6.22 -28.00
N LEU A 412 -3.28 -5.63 -28.29
CA LEU A 412 -2.02 -6.35 -28.47
C LEU A 412 -1.11 -6.24 -27.23
N ASP A 413 -1.52 -5.47 -26.22
CA ASP A 413 -0.73 -5.14 -25.03
C ASP A 413 0.63 -4.48 -25.39
N ILE A 414 0.60 -3.62 -26.41
CA ILE A 414 1.79 -2.91 -26.89
C ILE A 414 1.63 -1.42 -26.58
N GLU A 415 2.56 -0.88 -25.80
CA GLU A 415 2.72 0.55 -25.58
C GLU A 415 4.14 0.96 -25.98
N LYS A 416 4.24 2.00 -26.81
CA LYS A 416 5.52 2.57 -27.24
C LYS A 416 5.49 4.08 -27.04
N THR A 417 6.41 4.58 -26.22
CA THR A 417 6.62 6.02 -26.04
C THR A 417 7.90 6.44 -26.75
N GLN A 418 7.82 7.48 -27.57
CA GLN A 418 8.96 8.11 -28.23
C GLN A 418 9.19 9.50 -27.62
N LEU A 419 10.37 9.74 -27.05
CA LEU A 419 10.77 11.08 -26.61
C LEU A 419 11.20 11.89 -27.84
N LEU A 420 10.45 12.95 -28.14
CA LEU A 420 10.69 13.83 -29.29
C LEU A 420 11.56 15.03 -28.90
N GLY A 421 11.52 15.46 -27.64
CA GLY A 421 12.37 16.54 -27.14
C GLY A 421 12.40 16.61 -25.62
N LYS A 422 13.54 17.04 -25.08
CA LYS A 422 13.72 17.36 -23.66
C LYS A 422 14.49 18.68 -23.55
N LYS A 423 13.99 19.60 -22.74
CA LYS A 423 14.68 20.82 -22.34
C LYS A 423 14.82 20.82 -20.82
N ASP A 424 16.02 21.10 -20.35
CA ASP A 424 16.39 21.04 -18.93
C ASP A 424 17.21 22.29 -18.62
N ILE A 425 16.75 23.10 -17.68
CA ILE A 425 17.35 24.38 -17.30
C ILE A 425 17.37 24.46 -15.78
N GLY A 426 18.54 24.44 -15.13
CA GLY A 426 18.63 24.51 -13.66
C GLY A 426 20.01 24.17 -13.09
N VAL A 427 20.19 24.33 -11.76
CA VAL A 427 21.45 24.01 -11.06
C VAL A 427 21.49 22.51 -10.75
N PRO A 428 22.53 21.76 -11.16
CA PRO A 428 22.57 20.31 -10.94
C PRO A 428 22.81 20.00 -9.45
N GLN A 429 21.81 19.48 -8.76
CA GLN A 429 21.94 18.78 -7.47
C GLN A 429 21.16 17.46 -7.49
N ASP A 430 21.66 16.47 -6.74
CA ASP A 430 21.22 15.06 -6.70
C ASP A 430 19.71 14.84 -6.92
N LEU A 431 19.36 14.45 -8.15
CA LEU A 431 18.03 14.42 -8.78
C LEU A 431 16.97 13.47 -8.18
N LYS A 432 17.20 12.82 -7.04
CA LYS A 432 16.27 11.78 -6.53
C LYS A 432 14.97 12.32 -5.94
N LEU A 433 14.97 13.56 -5.45
CA LEU A 433 13.75 14.18 -4.92
C LEU A 433 12.84 14.67 -6.05
N PHE A 434 13.42 15.16 -7.14
CA PHE A 434 12.72 15.79 -8.25
C PHE A 434 12.09 14.77 -9.19
N GLU A 435 12.77 13.67 -9.49
CA GLU A 435 12.17 12.53 -10.20
C GLU A 435 10.91 12.00 -9.48
N ARG A 436 10.90 12.03 -8.15
CA ARG A 436 9.74 11.58 -7.34
C ARG A 436 8.55 12.53 -7.44
N LEU A 437 8.80 13.83 -7.57
CA LEU A 437 7.73 14.81 -7.79
C LEU A 437 7.17 14.66 -9.20
N GLU A 438 8.01 14.52 -10.22
CA GLU A 438 7.57 14.29 -11.60
C GLU A 438 6.67 13.04 -11.71
N VAL A 439 7.09 11.91 -11.11
CA VAL A 439 6.31 10.68 -11.09
C VAL A 439 4.94 10.87 -10.42
N ALA A 440 4.84 11.70 -9.38
CA ALA A 440 3.59 11.94 -8.67
C ALA A 440 2.53 12.68 -9.51
N PHE A 441 2.94 13.35 -10.59
CA PHE A 441 2.03 14.10 -11.49
C PHE A 441 1.82 13.43 -12.85
N LYS A 442 2.63 12.43 -13.20
CA LYS A 442 2.65 11.80 -14.54
C LYS A 442 1.45 10.90 -14.85
N ASN A 443 0.87 10.26 -13.82
CA ASN A 443 -0.16 9.21 -14.00
C ASN A 443 -1.57 9.67 -13.62
N ILE A 444 -1.92 10.92 -13.94
CA ILE A 444 -3.27 11.44 -13.66
C ILE A 444 -4.20 11.09 -14.81
N ASN A 445 -5.13 10.18 -14.57
CA ASN A 445 -6.25 9.97 -15.46
C ASN A 445 -7.47 10.75 -14.96
N PRO A 446 -7.84 11.88 -15.60
CA PRO A 446 -8.99 12.65 -15.15
C PRO A 446 -10.30 11.88 -15.32
N TYR A 447 -10.38 10.84 -16.16
CA TYR A 447 -11.60 10.06 -16.31
C TYR A 447 -11.85 9.06 -15.17
N GLU A 448 -10.91 8.89 -14.23
CA GLU A 448 -11.17 8.10 -13.03
C GLU A 448 -12.09 8.85 -12.05
N GLU A 449 -12.74 8.13 -11.14
CA GLU A 449 -13.59 8.79 -10.12
C GLU A 449 -12.76 9.64 -9.15
N ASN A 450 -11.54 9.19 -8.87
CA ASN A 450 -10.57 9.91 -8.06
C ASN A 450 -9.21 9.95 -8.74
N ILE A 451 -8.47 11.02 -8.50
CA ILE A 451 -7.11 11.26 -8.95
C ILE A 451 -6.19 11.18 -7.75
N ILE A 452 -5.12 10.41 -7.86
CA ILE A 452 -4.09 10.33 -6.83
C ILE A 452 -3.01 11.37 -7.14
N LEU A 453 -2.85 12.34 -6.24
CA LEU A 453 -1.81 13.36 -6.30
C LEU A 453 -1.02 13.31 -5.00
N LEU A 454 0.31 13.12 -5.08
CA LEU A 454 1.20 13.10 -3.91
C LEU A 454 0.71 12.15 -2.79
N ASN A 455 0.23 10.96 -3.16
CA ASN A 455 -0.36 9.95 -2.26
C ASN A 455 -1.62 10.42 -1.51
N LYS A 456 -2.34 11.40 -2.04
CA LYS A 456 -3.67 11.79 -1.57
C LYS A 456 -4.69 11.58 -2.67
N ASN A 457 -5.85 11.10 -2.25
CA ASN A 457 -6.98 10.90 -3.15
C ASN A 457 -7.76 12.20 -3.27
N PHE A 458 -7.93 12.69 -4.49
CA PHE A 458 -8.75 13.84 -4.82
C PHE A 458 -9.90 13.37 -5.69
N VAL A 459 -11.10 13.90 -5.48
CA VAL A 459 -12.22 13.64 -6.39
C VAL A 459 -11.82 14.13 -7.78
N SER A 460 -12.05 13.38 -8.84
CA SER A 460 -11.73 13.90 -10.17
C SER A 460 -12.62 15.10 -10.51
N PRO A 461 -12.07 16.18 -11.11
CA PRO A 461 -12.87 17.30 -11.60
C PRO A 461 -13.85 16.93 -12.71
N ILE A 462 -13.76 15.76 -13.34
CA ILE A 462 -14.75 15.35 -14.35
C ILE A 462 -15.50 14.08 -13.93
N SER A 463 -15.39 13.66 -12.68
CA SER A 463 -16.24 12.60 -12.13
C SER A 463 -17.65 13.09 -11.81
N LYS A 464 -18.58 12.16 -11.62
CA LYS A 464 -19.96 12.48 -11.20
C LYS A 464 -19.99 13.19 -9.84
N GLU A 465 -19.06 12.83 -8.97
CA GLU A 465 -18.86 13.44 -7.65
C GLU A 465 -18.09 14.77 -7.71
N GLY A 466 -17.35 15.01 -8.79
CA GLY A 466 -16.57 16.23 -9.03
C GLY A 466 -17.42 17.50 -8.94
N PHE A 467 -18.64 17.48 -9.49
CA PHE A 467 -19.56 18.62 -9.38
C PHE A 467 -19.93 18.98 -7.94
N GLY A 468 -19.83 18.01 -7.02
CA GLY A 468 -19.99 18.18 -5.57
C GLY A 468 -18.80 18.88 -4.90
N THR A 469 -17.62 18.79 -5.51
CA THR A 469 -16.33 19.15 -4.91
C THR A 469 -15.72 20.43 -5.49
N TYR A 470 -15.88 20.66 -6.79
CA TYR A 470 -15.28 21.79 -7.50
C TYR A 470 -16.32 22.83 -7.94
N ASP A 471 -15.86 24.06 -8.11
CA ASP A 471 -16.64 25.13 -8.74
C ASP A 471 -16.37 25.13 -10.25
N TYR A 472 -17.43 24.94 -11.03
CA TYR A 472 -17.35 24.90 -12.49
C TYR A 472 -17.84 26.23 -13.04
N VAL A 473 -16.95 26.88 -13.80
CA VAL A 473 -17.22 28.14 -14.47
C VAL A 473 -16.80 27.97 -15.92
N LEU A 474 -17.72 28.27 -16.85
CA LEU A 474 -17.35 28.40 -18.26
C LEU A 474 -16.59 29.70 -18.43
N ARG A 475 -15.35 29.59 -18.88
CA ARG A 475 -14.57 30.72 -19.34
C ARG A 475 -14.56 30.68 -20.85
N ASP A 476 -14.98 31.77 -21.47
CA ASP A 476 -14.84 31.94 -22.90
C ASP A 476 -13.36 32.10 -23.25
N SER A 477 -12.93 31.45 -24.33
CA SER A 477 -11.52 31.43 -24.75
C SER A 477 -11.36 31.94 -26.18
N ILE A 478 -12.00 33.07 -26.49
CA ILE A 478 -11.68 33.84 -27.69
C ILE A 478 -10.88 35.07 -27.24
N GLN A 479 -9.58 35.03 -27.48
CA GLN A 479 -8.71 36.21 -27.48
C GLN A 479 -8.25 36.41 -28.92
N THR A 480 -8.73 37.48 -29.56
CA THR A 480 -8.14 38.06 -30.76
C THR A 480 -7.48 39.38 -30.36
N ASP A 481 -6.19 39.50 -30.65
CA ASP A 481 -5.42 40.74 -30.59
C ASP A 481 -5.48 41.55 -29.28
N ASN A 482 -5.13 40.90 -28.17
CA ASN A 482 -4.81 41.55 -26.88
C ASN A 482 -5.87 42.45 -26.23
N GLU A 483 -7.10 42.47 -26.74
CA GLU A 483 -8.25 43.03 -26.01
C GLU A 483 -9.17 41.91 -25.51
N LYS A 484 -9.64 42.06 -24.26
CA LYS A 484 -10.64 41.16 -23.66
C LYS A 484 -12.01 41.58 -24.17
N VAL A 485 -12.72 40.69 -24.87
CA VAL A 485 -14.18 40.77 -25.06
C VAL A 485 -14.86 40.15 -23.86
#